data_AF-A0A7Y0L137-F1
#
_entry.id   AF-A0A7Y0L137-F1
#
_cell.length_a   1.000
_cell.length_b   1.000
_cell.length_c   1.000
_cell.angle_alpha   90.00
_cell.angle_beta   90.00
_cell.angle_gamma   90.00
#
_symmetry.space_group_name_H-M   'P 1'
#
loop_
_entity.id
_entity.type
_entity.pdbx_description
1 polymer ?
#
loop_
_entity_poly.entity_id
_entity_poly.type
_entity_poly.pdbx_seq_one_letter_code
_entity_poly.pdbx_strand_id
1 'polypeptide(L)' 'MSDKTQTLKVGDTAPDFTLPSHDGKVSLSDYRGKKNVVLVSYPLAWTPV' A
#
# COMPACT_ATOMS: atom_id res chain seq x y z
N MET A 1 7.45 -22.13 -0.67
CA MET A 1 8.13 -21.00 -1.35
C MET A 1 8.11 -19.85 -0.36
N SER A 2 9.27 -19.43 0.15
CA SER A 2 9.35 -18.46 1.25
C SER A 2 8.91 -17.07 0.77
N ASP A 3 7.63 -16.77 0.94
CA ASP A 3 7.03 -15.46 0.70
C ASP A 3 7.43 -14.51 1.84
N LYS A 4 8.66 -14.00 1.76
CA LYS A 4 9.21 -13.07 2.75
C LYS A 4 9.38 -11.73 2.06
N THR A 5 8.41 -10.83 2.23
CA THR A 5 8.52 -9.44 1.75
C THR A 5 9.70 -8.78 2.47
N GLN A 6 10.60 -8.16 1.71
CA GLN A 6 11.73 -7.43 2.27
C GLN A 6 11.22 -6.31 3.19
N THR A 7 11.74 -6.24 4.41
CA THR A 7 11.42 -5.13 5.32
C THR A 7 11.96 -3.84 4.72
N LEU A 8 11.06 -2.93 4.36
CA LEU A 8 11.39 -1.62 3.81
C LEU A 8 12.08 -0.74 4.84
N LYS A 9 13.08 0.02 4.41
CA LYS A 9 13.79 1.02 5.21
C LYS A 9 13.46 2.42 4.70
N VAL A 10 13.73 3.42 5.53
CA VAL A 10 13.60 4.83 5.12
C VAL A 10 14.58 5.11 3.97
N GLY A 11 14.08 5.73 2.90
CA GLY A 11 14.83 6.01 1.68
C GLY A 11 14.66 4.96 0.59
N ASP A 12 14.14 3.77 0.91
CA ASP A 12 13.82 2.78 -0.11
C ASP A 12 12.67 3.28 -0.99
N THR A 13 12.75 3.01 -2.28
CA THR A 13 11.64 3.28 -3.19
C THR A 13 10.48 2.36 -2.84
N ALA A 14 9.32 2.94 -2.53
CA ALA A 14 8.12 2.18 -2.22
C ALA A 14 7.75 1.24 -3.40
N PRO A 15 7.56 -0.07 -3.18
CA PRO A 15 7.14 -1.00 -4.21
C PRO A 15 5.83 -0.58 -4.85
N ASP A 16 5.74 -0.66 -6.18
CA ASP A 16 4.48 -0.36 -6.85
C ASP A 16 3.50 -1.52 -6.69
N PHE A 17 2.22 -1.19 -6.60
CA PHE A 17 1.14 -2.17 -6.56
C PHE A 17 -0.11 -1.56 -7.17
N THR A 18 -0.95 -2.43 -7.72
CA THR A 18 -2.29 -2.09 -8.17
C THR A 18 -3.28 -2.99 -7.47
N LEU A 19 -4.20 -2.42 -6.70
CA LEU A 19 -5.19 -3.16 -5.93
C LEU A 19 -6.62 -2.68 -6.26
N PRO A 20 -7.62 -3.57 -6.17
CA PRO A 20 -9.01 -3.13 -6.17
C PRO A 20 -9.31 -2.33 -4.90
N SER A 21 -10.13 -1.29 -5.05
CA SER A 21 -10.68 -0.47 -3.97
C SER A 21 -12.19 -0.36 -4.14
N HIS A 22 -12.85 0.35 -3.23
CA HIS A 22 -14.31 0.57 -3.29
C HIS A 22 -14.77 1.32 -4.55
N ASP A 23 -13.92 2.20 -5.10
CA ASP A 23 -14.25 3.07 -6.24
C ASP A 23 -13.57 2.64 -7.57
N GLY A 24 -12.93 1.46 -7.59
CA GLY A 24 -12.19 0.95 -8.74
C GLY A 24 -10.76 0.54 -8.41
N LYS A 25 -9.91 0.37 -9.42
CA LYS A 25 -8.49 0.02 -9.21
C LYS A 25 -7.68 1.25 -8.86
N VAL A 26 -6.76 1.09 -7.90
CA VAL A 26 -5.81 2.11 -7.47
C VAL A 26 -4.40 1.58 -7.67
N SER A 27 -3.52 2.38 -8.28
CA SER A 27 -2.09 2.10 -8.36
C SER A 27 -1.29 3.11 -7.52
N LEU A 28 -0.27 2.65 -6.80
CA LEU A 28 0.57 3.55 -6.00
C LEU A 28 1.34 4.54 -6.89
N SER A 29 1.79 4.09 -8.06
CA SER A 29 2.49 4.90 -9.05
C SER A 29 1.71 6.14 -9.53
N ASP A 30 0.38 6.12 -9.51
CA ASP A 30 -0.46 7.25 -9.96
C ASP A 30 -0.27 8.52 -9.12
N TYR A 31 0.17 8.36 -7.87
CA TYR A 31 0.37 9.43 -6.89
C TYR A 31 1.83 9.92 -6.81
N ARG A 32 2.78 9.19 -7.40
CA ARG A 32 4.21 9.55 -7.34
C ARG A 32 4.45 10.94 -7.91
N GLY A 33 5.16 11.78 -7.16
CA GLY A 33 5.48 13.16 -7.54
C GLY A 33 4.30 14.13 -7.52
N LYS A 34 3.08 13.67 -7.21
CA LYS A 34 1.88 14.53 -7.14
C LYS A 34 1.45 14.82 -5.71
N LYS A 35 1.48 13.81 -4.83
CA LYS A 35 1.02 13.91 -3.43
C LYS A 35 1.79 12.94 -2.53
N ASN A 36 1.88 13.29 -1.25
CA ASN A 36 2.33 12.35 -0.22
C ASN A 36 1.25 11.29 0.02
N VAL A 37 1.66 10.04 0.25
CA VAL A 37 0.77 8.90 0.46
C VAL A 37 1.13 8.23 1.79
N VAL A 38 0.11 7.90 2.59
CA VAL A 38 0.24 7.12 3.83
C VAL A 38 -0.51 5.81 3.64
N LEU A 39 0.14 4.70 3.96
CA LEU A 39 -0.45 3.36 3.85
C LEU A 39 -0.86 2.87 5.25
N VAL A 40 -2.13 2.48 5.39
CA VAL A 40 -2.68 1.93 6.63
C VAL A 40 -3.29 0.57 6.32
N SER A 41 -2.76 -0.48 6.91
CA SER A 41 -3.32 -1.83 6.84
C SER A 41 -4.03 -2.15 8.15
N TYR A 42 -5.29 -2.54 8.07
CA TYR A 42 -6.08 -3.00 9.21
C TYR A 42 -6.67 -4.38 8.89
N PRO A 43 -6.88 -5.24 9.90
CA PRO A 43 -7.16 -6.66 9.68
C PRO A 43 -8.55 -6.93 9.11
N LEU A 44 -9.57 -6.22 9.60
CA LEU A 44 -10.94 -6.41 9.16
C LEU A 44 -11.73 -5.11 9.35
N ALA A 45 -12.62 -4.83 8.41
CA ALA A 45 -13.57 -3.73 8.56
C ALA A 45 -14.66 -4.09 9.59
N TRP A 46 -15.22 -3.08 10.27
CA TRP A 46 -16.36 -3.24 11.20
C TRP A 46 -16.11 -4.09 12.45
N THR A 47 -14.87 -4.21 12.90
CA THR A 47 -14.53 -4.83 14.18
C THR A 47 -14.29 -3.77 15.28
N PRO A 48 -14.66 -4.04 16.54
CA PRO A 48 -14.20 -3.22 17.66
C PRO A 48 -12.67 -3.19 17.72
N VAL A 49 -12.12 -2.07 18.21
CA VAL A 49 -10.69 -1.93 18.52
C VAL A 49 -10.34 -2.45 19.90
#